data_AF-A0A5A9N2I3-F1
#
_entry.id   AF-A0A5A9N2I3-F1
#
_cell.length_a   1.000
_cell.length_b   1.000
_cell.length_c   1.000
_cell.angle_alpha   90.00
_cell.angle_beta   90.00
_cell.angle_gamma   90.00
#
_symmetry.space_group_name_H-M   'P 1'
#
loop_
_entity.id
_entity.type
_entity.pdbx_description
1 polymer ?
#
loop_
_entity_poly.entity_id
_entity_poly.type
_entity_poly.pdbx_seq_one_letter_code
_entity_poly.pdbx_strand_id
1 'polypeptide(L)'
;MGVSGWALMGGRRRERENRGVVGEERHGFNMEACEGIDVPASLQAEREGAQEKPNPQTMAFNTLTSRAVLLYDEWIREADPRTEDWLLMSSPFPQTIIIAAYIYFVTSLGPRLMENRKPFDLKRPMIIYNFSIVAFSLYMIYEFLMSGWGNGYTYGCDIVDYSRSPQALRMAWTCWLYYFSKFIEMLDTIFFVLRKKNSQVSFLHVYHHSIMPFTWWFGVRFAPGGLGTFHALLNCIVHVIMYTYYALSAMGPAYQKYLWWKKYMTTIQLVQFTLVTAHIGQFFLMKDCPYQFPVFLYVIGLYGLIFLILFLHFYYHAYTKGKRLPKVHQNGTCQQNGNYLHKKSK
;
A
#
# COMPACT_ATOMS: atom_id res chain seq x y z
N MET A 1 -1.82 -6.13 43.95
CA MET A 1 -2.96 -6.38 44.86
C MET A 1 -3.79 -5.12 44.93
N GLY A 2 -5.11 -5.23 44.77
CA GLY A 2 -6.04 -4.11 44.99
C GLY A 2 -6.99 -3.84 43.81
N VAL A 3 -7.94 -4.74 43.60
CA VAL A 3 -9.15 -4.49 42.80
C VAL A 3 -10.23 -4.02 43.78
N SER A 4 -10.83 -2.87 43.50
CA SER A 4 -12.11 -2.40 44.06
C SER A 4 -12.68 -1.45 42.98
N GLY A 5 -13.90 -1.55 42.46
CA GLY A 5 -15.10 -2.25 42.91
C GLY A 5 -16.12 -1.23 43.38
N TRP A 6 -16.79 -0.49 42.46
CA TRP A 6 -18.06 0.20 42.72
C TRP A 6 -18.91 0.25 41.45
N ALA A 7 -20.10 -0.32 41.56
CA ALA A 7 -21.18 -0.25 40.59
C ALA A 7 -22.23 0.76 41.10
N LEU A 8 -22.94 1.39 40.14
CA LEU A 8 -24.39 1.63 40.08
C LEU A 8 -24.85 3.04 39.67
N MET A 9 -25.82 2.97 38.75
CA MET A 9 -26.94 3.86 38.42
C MET A 9 -26.76 5.04 37.47
N GLY A 10 -27.62 5.02 36.44
CA GLY A 10 -27.99 6.22 35.67
C GLY A 10 -28.47 5.97 34.24
N GLY A 11 -29.39 5.04 34.02
CA GLY A 11 -30.08 4.92 32.73
C GLY A 11 -30.99 6.13 32.48
N ARG A 12 -30.99 6.68 31.26
CA ARG A 12 -32.00 7.68 30.84
C ARG A 12 -32.55 7.34 29.45
N ARG A 13 -33.80 6.88 29.49
CA ARG A 13 -34.78 6.68 28.41
C ARG A 13 -35.06 8.04 27.75
N ARG A 14 -35.14 8.11 26.41
CA ARG A 14 -35.72 9.27 25.70
C ARG A 14 -37.23 9.02 25.52
N GLU A 15 -38.04 9.88 26.13
CA GLU A 15 -39.48 9.94 25.95
C GLU A 15 -39.85 10.75 24.69
N ARG A 16 -40.94 10.31 24.05
CA ARG A 16 -41.71 11.04 23.04
C ARG A 16 -42.46 12.17 23.73
N GLU A 17 -42.49 13.35 23.13
CA GLU A 17 -43.45 14.37 23.50
C GLU A 17 -44.21 14.86 22.25
N ASN A 18 -45.53 14.84 22.40
CA ASN A 18 -46.58 15.10 21.44
C ASN A 18 -47.06 16.55 21.68
N ARG A 19 -47.01 17.43 20.69
CA ARG A 19 -47.71 18.73 20.68
C ARG A 19 -48.46 18.78 19.35
N GLY A 20 -49.79 18.91 19.27
CA GLY A 20 -50.67 19.74 20.08
C GLY A 20 -51.25 20.78 19.12
N VAL A 21 -52.36 20.41 18.48
CA VAL A 21 -53.15 21.21 17.52
C VAL A 21 -53.83 22.36 18.25
N VAL A 22 -53.66 23.59 17.76
CA VAL A 22 -54.58 24.71 18.02
C VAL A 22 -54.74 25.48 16.71
N GLY A 23 -55.98 25.57 16.24
CA GLY A 23 -56.37 26.36 15.09
C GLY A 23 -56.65 27.81 15.47
N GLU A 24 -56.51 28.70 14.50
CA GLU A 24 -57.04 30.06 14.60
C GLU A 24 -57.57 30.50 13.24
N GLU A 25 -58.70 31.21 13.33
CA GLU A 25 -59.71 31.49 12.33
C GLU A 25 -59.19 32.39 11.17
N ARG A 26 -59.71 32.17 9.96
CA ARG A 26 -59.75 33.22 8.93
C ARG A 26 -61.20 33.55 8.61
N HIS A 27 -61.56 34.77 8.97
CA HIS A 27 -62.79 35.43 8.56
C HIS A 27 -62.94 35.41 7.03
N GLY A 28 -64.16 35.05 6.60
CA GLY A 28 -64.61 35.23 5.24
C GLY A 28 -64.81 36.70 4.93
N PHE A 29 -64.34 37.11 3.75
CA PHE A 29 -64.84 38.28 3.05
C PHE A 29 -65.11 37.89 1.59
N ASN A 30 -66.26 38.33 1.10
CA ASN A 30 -66.94 37.89 -0.11
C ASN A 30 -66.11 38.01 -1.39
N MET A 31 -66.22 36.99 -2.24
CA MET A 31 -65.99 37.09 -3.68
C MET A 31 -67.19 37.82 -4.31
N GLU A 32 -66.95 38.99 -4.89
CA GLU A 32 -67.72 39.46 -6.04
C GLU A 32 -66.89 40.46 -6.87
N ALA A 33 -66.78 40.12 -8.16
CA ALA A 33 -66.52 40.95 -9.34
C ALA A 33 -65.35 41.95 -9.36
N CYS A 34 -64.28 41.57 -10.08
CA CYS A 34 -63.71 42.40 -11.15
C CYS A 34 -63.26 41.47 -12.29
N GLU A 35 -64.15 41.31 -13.26
CA GLU A 35 -63.81 40.88 -14.60
C GLU A 35 -62.83 41.87 -15.24
N GLY A 36 -61.89 41.35 -16.05
CA GLY A 36 -61.25 42.11 -17.11
C GLY A 36 -59.92 42.78 -16.76
N ILE A 37 -58.84 41.99 -16.64
CA ILE A 37 -57.49 42.45 -17.03
C ILE A 37 -56.81 41.30 -17.77
N ASP A 38 -56.81 41.36 -19.11
CA ASP A 38 -55.96 40.53 -19.95
C ASP A 38 -54.50 40.85 -19.66
N VAL A 39 -53.77 39.87 -19.11
CA VAL A 39 -52.31 39.94 -19.03
C VAL A 39 -51.79 39.64 -20.44
N PRO A 40 -51.07 40.55 -21.10
CA PRO A 40 -50.58 40.33 -22.45
C PRO A 40 -49.58 39.16 -22.47
N ALA A 41 -49.74 38.27 -23.45
CA ALA A 41 -48.93 37.06 -23.66
C ALA A 41 -47.41 37.32 -23.78
N SER A 42 -46.99 38.59 -23.91
CA SER A 42 -45.60 39.01 -23.93
C SER A 42 -44.86 38.88 -22.60
N LEU A 43 -45.57 38.72 -21.46
CA LEU A 43 -44.95 38.58 -20.14
C LEU A 43 -44.80 37.11 -19.66
N GLN A 44 -45.39 36.15 -20.37
CA GLN A 44 -45.11 34.72 -20.15
C GLN A 44 -43.91 34.22 -20.97
N ALA A 45 -43.46 34.99 -21.97
CA ALA A 45 -42.34 34.61 -22.84
C ALA A 45 -40.95 34.93 -22.27
N GLU A 46 -40.84 35.66 -21.15
CA GLU A 46 -39.55 36.05 -20.56
C GLU A 46 -39.11 35.19 -19.36
N ARG A 47 -39.89 34.17 -18.98
CA ARG A 47 -39.47 33.14 -18.02
C ARG A 47 -38.95 31.85 -18.66
N GLU A 48 -38.75 31.87 -19.98
CA GLU A 48 -37.87 30.95 -20.70
C GLU A 48 -36.47 31.57 -20.85
N GLY A 49 -35.98 32.18 -19.77
CA GLY A 49 -34.60 32.64 -19.66
C GLY A 49 -33.65 31.46 -19.61
N ALA A 50 -33.04 31.15 -20.75
CA ALA A 50 -31.75 30.48 -20.90
C ALA A 50 -31.53 29.23 -20.04
N GLN A 51 -32.23 28.13 -20.34
CA GLN A 51 -31.66 26.82 -20.05
C GLN A 51 -30.58 26.54 -21.11
N GLU A 52 -29.38 27.03 -20.82
CA GLU A 52 -28.17 26.79 -21.61
C GLU A 52 -28.08 25.27 -21.83
N LYS A 53 -28.34 24.82 -23.07
CA LYS A 53 -28.23 23.39 -23.41
C LYS A 53 -26.82 22.96 -23.03
N PRO A 54 -26.65 21.97 -22.14
CA PRO A 54 -25.32 21.57 -21.71
C PRO A 54 -24.51 21.21 -22.94
N ASN A 55 -23.34 21.86 -23.08
CA ASN A 55 -22.41 21.65 -24.18
C ASN A 55 -22.27 20.12 -24.43
N PRO A 56 -22.31 19.65 -25.69
CA PRO A 56 -22.13 18.23 -26.01
C PRO A 56 -20.92 17.58 -25.32
N GLN A 57 -19.83 18.34 -25.11
CA GLN A 57 -18.67 17.87 -24.34
C GLN A 57 -19.00 17.68 -22.85
N THR A 58 -19.77 18.57 -22.24
CA THR A 58 -20.24 18.46 -20.86
C THR A 58 -21.21 17.28 -20.71
N MET A 59 -22.10 17.03 -21.67
CA MET A 59 -22.97 15.84 -21.65
C MET A 59 -22.18 14.54 -21.83
N ALA A 60 -21.22 14.50 -22.74
CA ALA A 60 -20.36 13.34 -22.94
C ALA A 60 -19.50 13.05 -21.69
N PHE A 61 -18.93 14.10 -21.07
CA PHE A 61 -18.18 14.00 -19.82
C PHE A 61 -19.07 13.49 -18.68
N ASN A 62 -20.24 14.08 -18.46
CA ASN A 62 -21.19 13.64 -17.43
C ASN A 62 -21.62 12.18 -17.65
N THR A 63 -21.88 11.79 -18.90
CA THR A 63 -22.24 10.40 -19.24
C THR A 63 -21.09 9.42 -18.94
N LEU A 64 -19.85 9.81 -19.26
CA LEU A 64 -18.67 9.02 -18.95
C LEU A 64 -18.44 8.90 -17.44
N THR A 65 -18.58 10.01 -16.70
CA THR A 65 -18.45 10.04 -15.25
C THR A 65 -19.51 9.16 -14.59
N SER A 66 -20.79 9.26 -15.00
CA SER A 66 -21.85 8.40 -14.49
C SER A 66 -21.59 6.93 -14.76
N ARG A 67 -21.09 6.57 -15.95
CA ARG A 67 -20.70 5.18 -16.26
C ARG A 67 -19.53 4.70 -15.41
N ALA A 68 -18.52 5.54 -15.20
CA ALA A 68 -17.37 5.20 -14.38
C ALA A 68 -17.76 4.97 -12.92
N VAL A 69 -18.65 5.80 -12.37
CA VAL A 69 -19.19 5.62 -11.02
C VAL A 69 -19.99 4.32 -10.91
N LEU A 70 -20.87 4.04 -11.87
CA LEU A 70 -21.64 2.79 -11.88
C LEU A 70 -20.74 1.54 -11.95
N LEU A 71 -19.71 1.55 -12.79
CA LEU A 71 -18.75 0.45 -12.88
C LEU A 71 -17.96 0.28 -11.58
N TYR A 72 -17.60 1.38 -10.92
CA TYR A 72 -16.94 1.34 -9.62
C TYR A 72 -17.86 0.77 -8.54
N ASP A 73 -19.11 1.22 -8.49
CA ASP A 73 -20.12 0.78 -7.53
C ASP A 73 -20.48 -0.69 -7.73
N GLU A 74 -20.52 -1.18 -8.97
CA GLU A 74 -20.73 -2.60 -9.27
C GLU A 74 -19.52 -3.43 -8.84
N TRP A 75 -18.31 -2.98 -9.15
CA TRP A 75 -17.09 -3.70 -8.81
C TRP A 75 -16.82 -3.77 -7.30
N ILE A 76 -17.11 -2.70 -6.55
CA ILE A 76 -16.87 -2.65 -5.10
C ILE A 76 -17.87 -3.49 -4.30
N ARG A 77 -18.98 -3.96 -4.91
CA ARG A 77 -19.95 -4.86 -4.25
C ARG A 77 -19.38 -6.24 -3.93
N GLU A 78 -18.43 -6.70 -4.74
CA GLU A 78 -17.73 -8.00 -4.53
C GLU A 78 -16.66 -7.93 -3.44
N ALA A 79 -16.48 -6.76 -2.83
CA ALA A 79 -15.41 -6.53 -1.89
C ALA A 79 -15.80 -6.95 -0.46
N ASP A 80 -14.83 -7.44 0.30
CA ASP A 80 -15.03 -8.03 1.62
C ASP A 80 -15.53 -6.99 2.65
N PRO A 81 -16.77 -7.13 3.17
CA PRO A 81 -17.34 -6.16 4.11
C PRO A 81 -16.64 -6.16 5.48
N ARG A 82 -15.77 -7.13 5.79
CA ARG A 82 -15.02 -7.17 7.06
C ARG A 82 -13.95 -6.09 7.14
N THR A 83 -13.49 -5.57 5.99
CA THR A 83 -12.37 -4.61 5.91
C THR A 83 -12.81 -3.18 5.64
N GLU A 84 -14.11 -2.92 5.45
CA GLU A 84 -14.67 -1.64 4.99
C GLU A 84 -14.25 -0.45 5.87
N ASP A 85 -14.37 -0.60 7.19
CA ASP A 85 -14.09 0.46 8.15
C ASP A 85 -12.60 0.60 8.51
N TRP A 86 -11.73 -0.23 7.93
CA TRP A 86 -10.30 -0.17 8.24
C TRP A 86 -9.63 0.99 7.52
N LEU A 87 -8.57 1.50 8.14
CA LEU A 87 -7.84 2.65 7.62
C LEU A 87 -7.33 2.37 6.19
N LEU A 88 -7.59 3.33 5.29
CA LEU A 88 -7.33 3.30 3.85
C LEU A 88 -8.17 2.30 3.01
N MET A 89 -9.13 1.56 3.58
CA MET A 89 -9.90 0.54 2.84
C MET A 89 -11.19 1.04 2.17
N SER A 90 -11.61 2.28 2.46
CA SER A 90 -12.84 2.85 1.89
C SER A 90 -12.82 2.97 0.36
N SER A 91 -11.69 3.36 -0.22
CA SER A 91 -11.49 3.43 -1.67
C SER A 91 -10.00 3.37 -2.01
N PRO A 92 -9.62 3.09 -3.27
CA PRO A 92 -8.21 3.09 -3.66
C PRO A 92 -7.64 4.52 -3.86
N PHE A 93 -8.46 5.57 -3.80
CA PHE A 93 -8.01 6.94 -4.05
C PHE A 93 -7.05 7.50 -2.99
N PRO A 94 -7.31 7.39 -1.68
CA PRO A 94 -6.40 7.89 -0.64
C PRO A 94 -4.98 7.33 -0.78
N GLN A 95 -4.85 6.01 -0.96
CA GLN A 95 -3.53 5.40 -1.14
C GLN A 95 -2.85 5.84 -2.44
N THR A 96 -3.61 6.05 -3.52
CA THR A 96 -3.08 6.49 -4.81
C THR A 96 -2.46 7.88 -4.68
N ILE A 97 -3.13 8.78 -3.94
CA ILE A 97 -2.62 10.12 -3.64
C ILE A 97 -1.34 10.03 -2.81
N ILE A 98 -1.31 9.19 -1.77
CA ILE A 98 -0.12 8.98 -0.92
C ILE A 98 1.07 8.47 -1.76
N ILE A 99 0.85 7.46 -2.61
CA ILE A 99 1.88 6.85 -3.45
C ILE A 99 2.37 7.85 -4.51
N ALA A 100 1.47 8.61 -5.15
CA ALA A 100 1.85 9.65 -6.10
C ALA A 100 2.68 10.75 -5.45
N ALA A 101 2.27 11.21 -4.26
CA ALA A 101 3.03 12.19 -3.48
C ALA A 101 4.41 11.65 -3.09
N TYR A 102 4.51 10.39 -2.69
CA TYR A 102 5.78 9.72 -2.42
C TYR A 102 6.68 9.67 -3.65
N ILE A 103 6.18 9.20 -4.81
CA ILE A 103 6.96 9.11 -6.05
C ILE A 103 7.49 10.51 -6.41
N TYR A 104 6.61 11.51 -6.40
CA TYR A 104 6.98 12.90 -6.68
C TYR A 104 8.06 13.41 -5.70
N PHE A 105 7.91 13.11 -4.41
CA PHE A 105 8.88 13.48 -3.40
C PHE A 105 10.24 12.82 -3.64
N VAL A 106 10.30 11.50 -3.80
CA VAL A 106 11.59 10.79 -3.84
C VAL A 106 12.34 10.94 -5.16
N THR A 107 11.62 11.21 -6.26
CA THR A 107 12.23 11.34 -7.60
C THR A 107 12.51 12.79 -8.00
N SER A 108 11.79 13.76 -7.44
CA SER A 108 11.87 15.16 -7.89
C SER A 108 12.03 16.15 -6.74
N LEU A 109 11.00 16.34 -5.91
CA LEU A 109 10.97 17.41 -4.92
C LEU A 109 12.08 17.26 -3.85
N GLY A 110 12.18 16.08 -3.24
CA GLY A 110 13.15 15.79 -2.18
C GLY A 110 14.61 15.98 -2.62
N PRO A 111 15.06 15.38 -3.74
CA PRO A 111 16.40 15.63 -4.27
C PRO A 111 16.70 17.11 -4.55
N ARG A 112 15.75 17.87 -5.12
CA ARG A 112 15.88 19.31 -5.36
C ARG A 112 16.00 20.11 -4.06
N LEU A 113 15.18 19.80 -3.06
CA LEU A 113 15.26 20.44 -1.73
C LEU A 113 16.59 20.15 -1.02
N MET A 114 17.21 18.99 -1.30
CA MET A 114 18.46 18.55 -0.69
C MET A 114 19.72 18.96 -1.48
N GLU A 115 19.59 19.55 -2.67
CA GLU A 115 20.71 19.91 -3.54
C GLU A 115 21.71 20.83 -2.83
N ASN A 116 21.20 21.92 -2.26
CA ASN A 116 21.98 22.94 -1.53
C ASN A 116 22.03 22.71 -0.01
N ARG A 117 21.66 21.51 0.47
CA ARG A 117 21.70 21.14 1.90
C ARG A 117 22.73 20.05 2.16
N LYS A 118 23.28 20.07 3.38
CA LYS A 118 24.10 18.97 3.89
C LYS A 118 23.21 17.74 4.15
N PRO A 119 23.72 16.50 3.96
CA PRO A 119 22.95 15.30 4.28
C PRO A 119 22.63 15.26 5.78
N PHE A 120 21.40 14.87 6.11
CA PHE A 120 20.98 14.75 7.51
C PHE A 120 21.70 13.59 8.21
N ASP A 121 22.07 13.79 9.48
CA ASP A 121 22.50 12.69 10.34
C ASP A 121 21.28 11.99 10.94
N LEU A 122 20.83 10.93 10.26
CA LEU A 122 19.68 10.13 10.66
C LEU A 122 20.09 8.78 11.26
N LYS A 123 21.30 8.67 11.83
CA LYS A 123 21.81 7.40 12.38
C LYS A 123 20.88 6.78 13.41
N ARG A 124 20.52 7.53 14.47
CA ARG A 124 19.65 7.03 15.56
C ARG A 124 18.23 6.73 15.06
N PRO A 125 17.54 7.63 14.32
CA PRO A 125 16.23 7.33 13.73
C PRO A 125 16.24 6.05 12.89
N MET A 126 17.25 5.86 12.04
CA MET A 126 17.36 4.65 11.23
C MET A 126 17.56 3.39 12.07
N ILE A 127 18.38 3.43 13.12
CA ILE A 127 18.58 2.25 13.99
C ILE A 127 17.25 1.84 14.63
N ILE A 128 16.53 2.80 15.23
CA ILE A 128 15.22 2.58 15.85
C ILE A 128 14.24 2.02 14.82
N TYR A 129 14.11 2.72 13.69
CA TYR A 129 13.24 2.31 12.59
C TYR A 129 13.52 0.88 12.13
N ASN A 130 14.77 0.54 11.79
CA ASN A 130 15.09 -0.80 11.28
C ASN A 130 14.79 -1.89 12.33
N PHE A 131 15.08 -1.67 13.61
CA PHE A 131 14.70 -2.62 14.67
C PHE A 131 13.19 -2.72 14.86
N SER A 132 12.45 -1.62 14.74
CA SER A 132 10.99 -1.63 14.76
C SER A 132 10.41 -2.44 13.60
N ILE A 133 10.97 -2.33 12.38
CA ILE A 133 10.53 -3.14 11.24
C ILE A 133 10.87 -4.62 11.43
N VAL A 134 12.03 -4.95 12.03
CA VAL A 134 12.35 -6.34 12.40
C VAL A 134 11.31 -6.90 13.36
N ALA A 135 11.01 -6.19 14.45
CA ALA A 135 10.02 -6.62 15.43
C ALA A 135 8.63 -6.75 14.81
N PHE A 136 8.23 -5.80 13.97
CA PHE A 136 6.94 -5.83 13.30
C PHE A 136 6.84 -6.97 12.27
N SER A 137 7.93 -7.26 11.54
CA SER A 137 8.00 -8.40 10.63
C SER A 137 7.92 -9.73 11.36
N LEU A 138 8.61 -9.88 12.51
CA LEU A 138 8.49 -11.05 13.38
C LEU A 138 7.05 -11.25 13.87
N TYR A 139 6.40 -10.16 14.29
CA TYR A 139 4.99 -10.20 14.69
C TYR A 139 4.09 -10.65 13.53
N MET A 140 4.25 -10.09 12.33
CA MET A 140 3.48 -10.50 11.16
C MET A 140 3.74 -11.95 10.75
N ILE A 141 4.97 -12.47 10.86
CA ILE A 141 5.26 -13.89 10.63
C ILE A 141 4.44 -14.75 11.60
N TYR A 142 4.49 -14.42 12.89
CA TYR A 142 3.71 -15.14 13.90
C TYR A 142 2.21 -15.09 13.60
N GLU A 143 1.69 -13.91 13.25
CA GLU A 143 0.27 -13.74 12.90
C GLU A 143 -0.12 -14.54 11.66
N PHE A 144 0.67 -14.53 10.58
CA PHE A 144 0.40 -15.33 9.38
C PHE A 144 0.42 -16.84 9.67
N LEU A 145 1.37 -17.30 10.48
CA LEU A 145 1.45 -18.70 10.91
C LEU A 145 0.20 -19.08 11.71
N MET A 146 -0.16 -18.28 12.71
CA MET A 146 -1.30 -18.60 13.58
C MET A 146 -2.67 -18.35 12.93
N SER A 147 -2.72 -17.60 11.83
CA SER A 147 -3.94 -17.35 11.06
C SER A 147 -4.25 -18.42 10.02
N GLY A 148 -3.29 -19.29 9.68
CA GLY A 148 -3.53 -20.42 8.76
C GLY A 148 -2.29 -21.23 8.43
N TRP A 149 -1.16 -20.57 8.11
CA TRP A 149 0.03 -21.24 7.57
C TRP A 149 0.71 -22.25 8.53
N GLY A 150 0.50 -22.11 9.83
CA GLY A 150 1.04 -23.00 10.86
C GLY A 150 0.01 -23.94 11.48
N ASN A 151 -1.28 -23.82 11.15
CA ASN A 151 -2.35 -24.55 11.86
C ASN A 151 -3.57 -24.95 11.01
N GLY A 152 -3.53 -24.83 9.68
CA GLY A 152 -4.66 -25.30 8.85
C GLY A 152 -4.45 -25.27 7.34
N TYR A 153 -3.58 -24.40 6.83
CA TYR A 153 -3.31 -24.33 5.39
C TYR A 153 -2.47 -25.52 4.91
N THR A 154 -2.76 -25.96 3.70
CA THR A 154 -2.18 -27.14 3.05
C THR A 154 -0.95 -26.83 2.22
N TYR A 155 -0.63 -25.54 1.99
CA TYR A 155 0.39 -25.09 1.03
C TYR A 155 0.06 -25.45 -0.42
N GLY A 156 -1.23 -25.69 -0.69
CA GLY A 156 -1.78 -26.00 -2.00
C GLY A 156 -2.93 -25.06 -2.34
N CYS A 157 -4.13 -25.61 -2.55
CA CYS A 157 -5.33 -24.81 -2.81
C CYS A 157 -5.97 -24.33 -1.50
N ASP A 158 -5.35 -23.34 -0.86
CA ASP A 158 -5.91 -22.69 0.32
C ASP A 158 -6.80 -21.52 -0.11
N ILE A 159 -8.10 -21.63 0.15
CA ILE A 159 -9.07 -20.59 -0.21
C ILE A 159 -9.19 -19.51 0.87
N VAL A 160 -9.80 -18.38 0.52
CA VAL A 160 -10.10 -17.33 1.50
C VAL A 160 -11.30 -17.78 2.36
N ASP A 161 -11.16 -17.71 3.68
CA ASP A 161 -12.30 -17.84 4.60
C ASP A 161 -12.93 -16.44 4.79
N TYR A 162 -14.15 -16.25 4.28
CA TYR A 162 -14.92 -15.00 4.41
C TYR A 162 -15.82 -14.95 5.64
N SER A 163 -15.80 -15.99 6.49
CA SER A 163 -16.55 -15.98 7.74
C SER A 163 -16.06 -14.90 8.70
N ARG A 164 -16.85 -14.61 9.73
CA ARG A 164 -16.45 -13.77 10.86
C ARG A 164 -15.85 -14.59 12.01
N SER A 165 -15.29 -15.77 11.71
CA SER A 165 -14.60 -16.57 12.71
C SER A 165 -13.36 -15.82 13.23
N PRO A 166 -12.92 -16.07 14.48
CA PRO A 166 -11.72 -15.42 15.02
C PRO A 166 -10.47 -15.63 14.14
N GLN A 167 -10.31 -16.83 13.56
CA GLN A 167 -9.18 -17.15 12.70
C GLN A 167 -9.25 -16.41 11.35
N ALA A 168 -10.42 -16.35 10.72
CA ALA A 168 -10.61 -15.65 9.45
C ALA A 168 -10.39 -14.13 9.60
N LEU A 169 -10.93 -13.53 10.67
CA LEU A 169 -10.72 -12.12 10.99
C LEU A 169 -9.25 -11.83 11.31
N ARG A 170 -8.56 -12.75 12.00
CA ARG A 170 -7.12 -12.64 12.26
C ARG A 170 -6.30 -12.65 10.97
N MET A 171 -6.60 -13.56 10.04
CA MET A 171 -5.94 -13.58 8.72
C MET A 171 -6.17 -12.26 7.98
N ALA A 172 -7.41 -11.79 7.93
CA ALA A 172 -7.73 -10.55 7.23
C ALA A 172 -7.04 -9.33 7.85
N TRP A 173 -7.02 -9.25 9.18
CA TRP A 173 -6.29 -8.22 9.92
C TRP A 173 -4.79 -8.27 9.64
N THR A 174 -4.21 -9.48 9.58
CA THR A 174 -2.79 -9.67 9.25
C THR A 174 -2.47 -9.21 7.82
N CYS A 175 -3.37 -9.46 6.87
CA CYS A 175 -3.25 -8.94 5.51
C CYS A 175 -3.27 -7.41 5.49
N TRP A 176 -4.15 -6.78 6.27
CA TRP A 176 -4.20 -5.32 6.42
C TRP A 176 -2.95 -4.76 7.10
N LEU A 177 -2.43 -5.41 8.16
CA LEU A 177 -1.16 -5.03 8.80
C LEU A 177 0.00 -5.11 7.82
N TYR A 178 0.08 -6.17 7.01
CA TYR A 178 1.08 -6.29 5.97
C TYR A 178 0.96 -5.20 4.90
N TYR A 179 -0.26 -4.91 4.44
CA TYR A 179 -0.53 -3.78 3.54
C TYR A 179 -0.06 -2.46 4.14
N PHE A 180 -0.43 -2.17 5.39
CA PHE A 180 -0.04 -0.94 6.07
C PHE A 180 1.47 -0.84 6.27
N SER A 181 2.14 -1.98 6.54
CA SER A 181 3.61 -2.04 6.65
C SER A 181 4.31 -1.51 5.41
N LYS A 182 3.75 -1.71 4.21
CA LYS A 182 4.36 -1.23 2.95
C LYS A 182 4.45 0.30 2.91
N PHE A 183 3.52 1.02 3.54
CA PHE A 183 3.59 2.49 3.66
C PHE A 183 4.66 2.93 4.66
N ILE A 184 4.83 2.19 5.74
CA ILE A 184 5.91 2.44 6.71
C ILE A 184 7.27 2.24 6.02
N GLU A 185 7.41 1.20 5.20
CA GLU A 185 8.63 0.88 4.46
C GLU A 185 9.01 1.93 3.41
N MET A 186 8.07 2.76 2.94
CA MET A 186 8.38 3.89 2.05
C MET A 186 9.33 4.91 2.71
N LEU A 187 9.45 4.91 4.06
CA LEU A 187 10.44 5.70 4.78
C LEU A 187 11.89 5.33 4.42
N ASP A 188 12.16 4.11 3.92
CA ASP A 188 13.50 3.71 3.43
C ASP A 188 14.02 4.70 2.39
N THR A 189 13.19 5.00 1.40
CA THR A 189 13.53 5.90 0.31
C THR A 189 13.63 7.35 0.79
N ILE A 190 12.79 7.73 1.75
CA ILE A 190 12.87 9.05 2.40
C ILE A 190 14.23 9.20 3.10
N PHE A 191 14.70 8.18 3.83
CA PHE A 191 16.03 8.18 4.44
C PHE A 191 17.14 8.28 3.38
N PHE A 192 17.01 7.62 2.22
CA PHE A 192 17.99 7.74 1.15
C PHE A 192 18.08 9.17 0.61
N VAL A 193 16.95 9.81 0.36
CA VAL A 193 16.88 11.20 -0.14
C VAL A 193 17.48 12.18 0.87
N LEU A 194 17.06 12.12 2.13
CA LEU A 194 17.53 13.03 3.18
C LEU A 194 19.02 12.83 3.50
N ARG A 195 19.58 11.64 3.26
CA ARG A 195 21.02 11.36 3.42
C ARG A 195 21.83 11.54 2.13
N LYS A 196 21.22 12.06 1.06
CA LYS A 196 21.81 12.23 -0.29
C LYS A 196 22.43 10.93 -0.83
N LYS A 197 21.77 9.80 -0.60
CA LYS A 197 22.15 8.47 -1.12
C LYS A 197 21.37 8.13 -2.39
N ASN A 198 21.40 9.03 -3.36
CA ASN A 198 20.61 8.93 -4.60
C ASN A 198 20.90 7.65 -5.41
N SER A 199 22.09 7.06 -5.29
CA SER A 199 22.42 5.76 -5.91
C SER A 199 21.63 4.58 -5.34
N GLN A 200 20.97 4.73 -4.19
CA GLN A 200 20.06 3.74 -3.60
C GLN A 200 18.61 3.93 -4.07
N VAL A 201 18.24 5.14 -4.50
CA VAL A 201 16.93 5.45 -5.11
C VAL A 201 16.93 4.97 -6.57
N SER A 202 16.96 3.65 -6.73
CA SER A 202 16.93 2.99 -8.03
C SER A 202 15.50 2.78 -8.53
N PHE A 203 15.33 2.62 -9.84
CA PHE A 203 14.04 2.24 -10.42
C PHE A 203 13.42 1.02 -9.73
N LEU A 204 14.22 -0.02 -9.49
CA LEU A 204 13.78 -1.24 -8.80
C LEU A 204 13.17 -0.93 -7.42
N HIS A 205 13.83 -0.07 -6.64
CA HIS A 205 13.40 0.25 -5.29
C HIS A 205 12.12 1.10 -5.30
N VAL A 206 12.07 2.16 -6.11
CA VAL A 206 10.88 3.03 -6.19
C VAL A 206 9.69 2.27 -6.79
N TYR A 207 9.90 1.48 -7.85
CA TYR A 207 8.87 0.64 -8.44
C TYR A 207 8.28 -0.34 -7.42
N HIS A 208 9.14 -1.09 -6.72
CA HIS A 208 8.71 -2.02 -5.67
C HIS A 208 7.91 -1.31 -4.56
N HIS A 209 8.44 -0.26 -3.94
CA HIS A 209 7.76 0.43 -2.84
C HIS A 209 6.51 1.23 -3.26
N SER A 210 6.28 1.40 -4.57
CA SER A 210 5.05 2.03 -5.08
C SER A 210 4.00 0.99 -5.44
N ILE A 211 4.40 -0.06 -6.17
CA ILE A 211 3.44 -1.04 -6.69
C ILE A 211 2.94 -1.99 -5.60
N MET A 212 3.79 -2.35 -4.64
CA MET A 212 3.43 -3.28 -3.55
C MET A 212 2.25 -2.77 -2.72
N PRO A 213 2.28 -1.55 -2.11
CA PRO A 213 1.10 -1.05 -1.39
C PRO A 213 -0.11 -0.90 -2.32
N PHE A 214 0.08 -0.37 -3.54
CA PHE A 214 -1.02 -0.16 -4.49
C PHE A 214 -1.80 -1.45 -4.76
N THR A 215 -1.11 -2.55 -5.09
CA THR A 215 -1.76 -3.82 -5.38
C THR A 215 -2.28 -4.54 -4.16
N TRP A 216 -1.61 -4.42 -3.02
CA TRP A 216 -2.04 -5.07 -1.78
C TRP A 216 -3.39 -4.59 -1.27
N TRP A 217 -3.75 -3.34 -1.57
CA TRP A 217 -5.09 -2.83 -1.28
C TRP A 217 -6.19 -3.72 -1.87
N PHE A 218 -6.04 -4.15 -3.12
CA PHE A 218 -7.01 -5.03 -3.76
C PHE A 218 -7.01 -6.43 -3.12
N GLY A 219 -5.83 -6.93 -2.74
CA GLY A 219 -5.72 -8.17 -1.98
C GLY A 219 -6.48 -8.12 -0.65
N VAL A 220 -6.28 -7.06 0.14
CA VAL A 220 -6.99 -6.88 1.43
C VAL A 220 -8.49 -6.65 1.22
N ARG A 221 -8.85 -5.87 0.19
CA ARG A 221 -10.23 -5.46 -0.04
C ARG A 221 -11.09 -6.59 -0.61
N PHE A 222 -10.52 -7.54 -1.34
CA PHE A 222 -11.28 -8.61 -2.00
C PHE A 222 -10.91 -10.01 -1.54
N ALA A 223 -9.64 -10.32 -1.30
CA ALA A 223 -9.16 -11.66 -0.99
C ALA A 223 -8.17 -11.70 0.19
N PRO A 224 -8.56 -11.27 1.41
CA PRO A 224 -7.66 -11.16 2.55
C PRO A 224 -7.41 -12.51 3.23
N GLY A 225 -6.79 -13.47 2.51
CA GLY A 225 -6.47 -14.79 3.02
C GLY A 225 -6.06 -15.79 1.93
N GLY A 226 -6.00 -17.07 2.30
CA GLY A 226 -5.72 -18.17 1.39
C GLY A 226 -4.30 -18.15 0.81
N LEU A 227 -4.13 -18.89 -0.28
CA LEU A 227 -2.85 -19.15 -0.94
C LEU A 227 -2.20 -17.87 -1.49
N GLY A 228 -2.99 -16.82 -1.72
CA GLY A 228 -2.51 -15.48 -2.10
C GLY A 228 -1.62 -14.83 -1.03
N THR A 229 -1.70 -15.24 0.23
CA THR A 229 -0.91 -14.64 1.33
C THR A 229 0.46 -15.26 1.53
N PHE A 230 0.79 -16.37 0.84
CA PHE A 230 2.05 -17.10 1.03
C PHE A 230 3.29 -16.22 0.82
N HIS A 231 3.23 -15.37 -0.21
CA HIS A 231 4.35 -14.48 -0.51
C HIS A 231 4.55 -13.39 0.54
N ALA A 232 3.50 -13.02 1.28
CA ALA A 232 3.58 -12.07 2.40
C ALA A 232 4.32 -12.70 3.57
N LEU A 233 4.00 -13.95 3.91
CA LEU A 233 4.70 -14.72 4.94
C LEU A 233 6.20 -14.83 4.61
N LEU A 234 6.55 -15.28 3.41
CA LEU A 234 7.95 -15.38 3.00
C LEU A 234 8.64 -14.00 2.95
N ASN A 235 7.95 -12.96 2.49
CA ASN A 235 8.50 -11.61 2.47
C ASN A 235 8.83 -11.11 3.88
N CYS A 236 7.97 -11.36 4.87
CA CYS A 236 8.25 -10.98 6.25
C CYS A 236 9.49 -11.68 6.79
N ILE A 237 9.69 -12.97 6.49
CA ILE A 237 10.91 -13.72 6.87
C ILE A 237 12.15 -13.07 6.28
N VAL A 238 12.12 -12.72 4.99
CA VAL A 238 13.24 -12.03 4.34
C VAL A 238 13.42 -10.62 4.89
N HIS A 239 12.35 -9.91 5.23
CA HIS A 239 12.40 -8.58 5.83
C HIS A 239 13.06 -8.59 7.21
N VAL A 240 12.83 -9.61 8.05
CA VAL A 240 13.58 -9.78 9.30
C VAL A 240 15.10 -9.81 9.03
N ILE A 241 15.54 -10.58 8.04
CA ILE A 241 16.96 -10.69 7.69
C ILE A 241 17.50 -9.38 7.11
N MET A 242 16.75 -8.76 6.18
CA MET A 242 17.12 -7.54 5.49
C MET A 242 17.20 -6.33 6.43
N TYR A 243 16.18 -6.10 7.25
CA TYR A 243 16.17 -4.97 8.19
C TYR A 243 17.13 -5.18 9.36
N THR A 244 17.42 -6.42 9.76
CA THR A 244 18.51 -6.70 10.70
C THR A 244 19.86 -6.27 10.10
N TYR A 245 20.11 -6.60 8.83
CA TYR A 245 21.31 -6.12 8.14
C TYR A 245 21.35 -4.58 8.10
N TYR A 246 20.24 -3.91 7.78
CA TYR A 246 20.19 -2.45 7.74
C TYR A 246 20.41 -1.81 9.12
N ALA A 247 19.82 -2.36 10.18
CA ALA A 247 20.03 -1.92 11.56
C ALA A 247 21.52 -1.99 11.94
N LEU A 248 22.15 -3.15 11.74
CA LEU A 248 23.57 -3.35 12.03
C LEU A 248 24.46 -2.46 11.17
N SER A 249 24.11 -2.25 9.90
CA SER A 249 24.86 -1.37 9.00
C SER A 249 24.78 0.11 9.44
N ALA A 250 23.65 0.51 10.04
CA ALA A 250 23.43 1.86 10.55
C ALA A 250 24.23 2.16 11.83
N MET A 251 24.59 1.15 12.62
CA MET A 251 25.41 1.32 13.84
C MET A 251 26.82 1.83 13.56
N GLY A 252 27.30 1.74 12.32
CA GLY A 252 28.49 2.40 11.81
C GLY A 252 29.65 1.45 11.49
N PRO A 253 30.84 1.98 11.16
CA PRO A 253 31.98 1.19 10.67
C PRO A 253 32.41 0.06 11.60
N ALA A 254 32.29 0.26 12.92
CA ALA A 254 32.61 -0.74 13.93
C ALA A 254 31.81 -2.04 13.77
N TYR A 255 30.57 -1.96 13.27
CA TYR A 255 29.69 -3.12 13.05
C TYR A 255 29.70 -3.59 11.59
N GLN A 256 29.87 -2.66 10.63
CA GLN A 256 29.89 -2.99 9.19
C GLN A 256 30.94 -4.02 8.82
N LYS A 257 32.07 -4.07 9.52
CA LYS A 257 33.14 -5.06 9.30
C LYS A 257 32.69 -6.52 9.49
N TYR A 258 31.65 -6.76 10.29
CA TYR A 258 31.09 -8.10 10.52
C TYR A 258 30.02 -8.50 9.50
N LEU A 259 29.61 -7.60 8.60
CA LEU A 259 28.55 -7.83 7.61
C LEU A 259 29.05 -8.46 6.30
N TRP A 260 29.92 -9.47 6.42
CA TRP A 260 30.51 -10.21 5.29
C TRP A 260 29.46 -10.95 4.45
N TRP A 261 28.29 -11.22 5.03
CA TRP A 261 27.19 -11.97 4.43
C TRP A 261 26.26 -11.12 3.54
N LYS A 262 26.59 -9.84 3.28
CA LYS A 262 25.85 -8.97 2.35
C LYS A 262 25.50 -9.66 1.02
N LYS A 263 26.43 -10.46 0.47
CA LYS A 263 26.25 -11.19 -0.79
C LYS A 263 25.10 -12.20 -0.74
N TYR A 264 24.86 -12.84 0.41
CA TYR A 264 23.78 -13.81 0.57
C TYR A 264 22.41 -13.15 0.67
N MET A 265 22.34 -11.85 0.96
CA MET A 265 21.06 -11.11 1.01
C MET A 265 20.31 -11.21 -0.33
N THR A 266 21.00 -10.91 -1.43
CA THR A 266 20.40 -10.98 -2.76
C THR A 266 20.05 -12.42 -3.13
N THR A 267 20.85 -13.40 -2.71
CA THR A 267 20.55 -14.82 -2.90
C THR A 267 19.27 -15.22 -2.17
N ILE A 268 19.08 -14.81 -0.91
CA ILE A 268 17.86 -15.09 -0.14
C ILE A 268 16.64 -14.45 -0.79
N GLN A 269 16.75 -13.22 -1.28
CA GLN A 269 15.67 -12.55 -2.01
C GLN A 269 15.33 -13.27 -3.32
N LEU A 270 16.32 -13.75 -4.07
CA LEU A 270 16.09 -14.57 -5.27
C LEU A 270 15.39 -15.89 -4.93
N VAL A 271 15.84 -16.57 -3.87
CA VAL A 271 15.19 -17.81 -3.39
C VAL A 271 13.73 -17.53 -3.00
N GLN A 272 13.43 -16.41 -2.34
CA GLN A 272 12.06 -16.00 -2.03
C GLN A 272 11.20 -15.91 -3.29
N PHE A 273 11.65 -15.20 -4.33
CA PHE A 273 10.89 -15.07 -5.57
C PHE A 273 10.68 -16.42 -6.27
N THR A 274 11.68 -17.30 -6.26
CA THR A 274 11.56 -18.66 -6.79
C THR A 274 10.51 -19.46 -6.03
N LEU A 275 10.54 -19.45 -4.69
CA LEU A 275 9.57 -20.17 -3.86
C LEU A 275 8.15 -19.65 -4.04
N VAL A 276 7.97 -18.32 -4.10
CA VAL A 276 6.68 -17.68 -4.37
C VAL A 276 6.15 -18.07 -5.76
N THR A 277 7.01 -18.03 -6.77
CA THR A 277 6.65 -18.40 -8.15
C THR A 277 6.31 -19.88 -8.26
N ALA A 278 7.03 -20.75 -7.56
CA ALA A 278 6.74 -22.18 -7.52
C ALA A 278 5.41 -22.47 -6.83
N HIS A 279 5.14 -21.84 -5.68
CA HIS A 279 3.89 -21.99 -4.95
C HIS A 279 2.67 -21.53 -5.76
N ILE A 280 2.73 -20.31 -6.32
CA ILE A 280 1.63 -19.80 -7.16
C ILE A 280 1.50 -20.59 -8.47
N GLY A 281 2.62 -21.13 -8.98
CA GLY A 281 2.67 -21.99 -10.16
C GLY A 281 1.83 -23.26 -10.01
N GLN A 282 1.65 -23.77 -8.79
CA GLN A 282 0.82 -24.94 -8.52
C GLN A 282 -0.65 -24.72 -8.92
N PHE A 283 -1.16 -23.49 -8.82
CA PHE A 283 -2.52 -23.15 -9.21
C PHE A 283 -2.83 -23.53 -10.67
N PHE A 284 -1.85 -23.40 -11.57
CA PHE A 284 -2.02 -23.78 -12.98
C PHE A 284 -2.02 -25.29 -13.22
N LEU A 285 -1.57 -26.07 -12.23
CA LEU A 285 -1.55 -27.54 -12.28
C LEU A 285 -2.73 -28.16 -11.53
N MET A 286 -3.39 -27.39 -10.66
CA MET A 286 -4.58 -27.81 -9.92
C MET A 286 -5.81 -27.74 -10.82
N LYS A 287 -6.52 -28.86 -10.97
CA LYS A 287 -7.73 -28.93 -11.82
C LYS A 287 -8.97 -28.32 -11.16
N ASP A 288 -9.09 -28.46 -9.85
CA ASP A 288 -10.32 -28.14 -9.11
C ASP A 288 -10.04 -27.25 -7.88
N CYS A 289 -9.37 -26.11 -8.09
CA CYS A 289 -9.12 -25.14 -7.01
C CYS A 289 -10.14 -24.00 -7.01
N PRO A 290 -11.13 -23.97 -6.08
CA PRO A 290 -12.19 -22.97 -6.04
C PRO A 290 -11.73 -21.65 -5.37
N TYR A 291 -10.52 -21.18 -5.69
CA TYR A 291 -10.04 -19.89 -5.19
C TYR A 291 -10.90 -18.77 -5.77
N GLN A 292 -11.46 -17.93 -4.91
CA GLN A 292 -12.56 -17.02 -5.26
C GLN A 292 -12.16 -15.92 -6.25
N PHE A 293 -10.87 -15.53 -6.25
CA PHE A 293 -10.36 -14.46 -7.11
C PHE A 293 -9.10 -14.87 -7.88
N PRO A 294 -9.20 -15.73 -8.92
CA PRO A 294 -8.04 -16.21 -9.69
C PRO A 294 -7.17 -15.09 -10.29
N VAL A 295 -7.76 -13.93 -10.57
CA VAL A 295 -7.05 -12.74 -11.07
C VAL A 295 -5.86 -12.34 -10.19
N PHE A 296 -5.99 -12.44 -8.86
CA PHE A 296 -4.87 -12.10 -7.96
C PHE A 296 -3.72 -13.08 -8.09
N LEU A 297 -4.00 -14.35 -8.38
CA LEU A 297 -2.96 -15.37 -8.56
C LEU A 297 -2.17 -15.11 -9.85
N TYR A 298 -2.86 -14.70 -10.92
CA TYR A 298 -2.20 -14.25 -12.16
C TYR A 298 -1.34 -13.00 -11.94
N VAL A 299 -1.82 -12.03 -11.17
CA VAL A 299 -1.05 -10.83 -10.81
C VAL A 299 0.18 -11.19 -9.97
N ILE A 300 0.04 -12.06 -8.97
CA ILE A 300 1.16 -12.55 -8.14
C ILE A 300 2.18 -13.28 -9.01
N GLY A 301 1.74 -14.16 -9.91
CA GLY A 301 2.62 -14.87 -10.85
C GLY A 301 3.38 -13.92 -11.78
N LEU A 302 2.69 -12.93 -12.36
CA LEU A 302 3.29 -11.91 -13.20
C LEU A 302 4.34 -11.09 -12.42
N TYR A 303 4.01 -10.67 -11.20
CA TYR A 303 4.94 -9.90 -10.36
C TYR A 303 6.13 -10.73 -9.92
N GLY A 304 5.92 -12.00 -9.57
CA GLY A 304 6.99 -12.95 -9.28
C GLY A 304 8.00 -13.03 -10.44
N LEU A 305 7.52 -13.12 -11.68
CA LEU A 305 8.37 -13.12 -12.87
C LEU A 305 9.10 -11.78 -13.08
N ILE A 306 8.38 -10.66 -13.00
CA ILE A 306 8.97 -9.31 -13.16
C ILE A 306 10.08 -9.09 -12.12
N PHE A 307 9.82 -9.38 -10.85
CA PHE A 307 10.81 -9.19 -9.80
C PHE A 307 11.98 -10.17 -9.94
N LEU A 308 11.73 -11.42 -10.33
CA LEU A 308 12.81 -12.37 -10.61
C LEU A 308 13.76 -11.82 -11.68
N ILE A 309 13.24 -11.33 -12.80
CA ILE A 309 14.05 -10.72 -13.89
C ILE A 309 14.82 -9.50 -13.38
N LEU A 310 14.16 -8.59 -12.67
CA LEU A 310 14.80 -7.38 -12.14
C LEU A 310 15.91 -7.69 -11.13
N PHE A 311 15.71 -8.68 -10.27
CA PHE A 311 16.71 -9.11 -9.29
C PHE A 311 17.86 -9.88 -9.93
N LEU A 312 17.61 -10.69 -10.96
CA LEU A 312 18.66 -11.31 -11.76
C LEU A 312 19.52 -10.26 -12.47
N HIS A 313 18.89 -9.24 -13.06
CA HIS A 313 19.59 -8.11 -13.66
C HIS A 313 20.42 -7.34 -12.60
N PHE A 314 19.86 -7.07 -11.43
CA PHE A 314 20.59 -6.45 -10.31
C PHE A 314 21.78 -7.32 -9.89
N TYR A 315 21.60 -8.63 -9.72
CA TYR A 315 22.63 -9.57 -9.31
C TYR A 315 23.81 -9.56 -10.29
N TYR A 316 23.52 -9.66 -11.59
CA TYR A 316 24.51 -9.62 -12.65
C TYR A 316 25.33 -8.32 -12.63
N HIS A 317 24.66 -7.17 -12.48
CA HIS A 317 25.35 -5.88 -12.46
C HIS A 317 26.12 -5.61 -11.17
N ALA A 318 25.59 -6.03 -10.03
CA ALA A 318 26.18 -5.78 -8.71
C ALA A 318 27.39 -6.69 -8.43
N TYR A 319 27.28 -7.98 -8.76
CA TYR A 319 28.23 -9.02 -8.36
C TYR A 319 29.06 -9.54 -9.54
N THR A 320 28.44 -9.93 -10.66
CA THR A 320 29.17 -10.46 -11.83
C THR A 320 30.00 -9.38 -12.52
N LYS A 321 29.43 -8.18 -12.72
CA LYS A 321 30.16 -7.01 -13.25
C LYS A 321 30.87 -6.17 -12.18
N GLY A 322 30.82 -6.58 -10.91
CA GLY A 322 31.58 -5.98 -9.81
C GLY A 322 31.21 -4.57 -9.38
N LYS A 323 30.11 -3.96 -9.87
CA LYS A 323 29.79 -2.54 -9.60
C LYS A 323 29.42 -2.22 -8.15
N ARG A 324 29.05 -3.21 -7.33
CA ARG A 324 28.60 -3.02 -5.94
C ARG A 324 29.11 -4.10 -4.96
N LEU A 325 30.33 -4.61 -5.21
CA LEU A 325 30.94 -5.62 -4.34
C LEU A 325 30.96 -5.17 -2.86
N PRO A 326 30.88 -6.11 -1.90
CA PRO A 326 31.11 -5.80 -0.50
C PRO A 326 32.45 -5.07 -0.35
N LYS A 327 32.49 -4.05 0.52
CA LYS A 327 33.77 -3.39 0.84
C LYS A 327 34.63 -4.42 1.54
N VAL A 328 35.55 -5.04 0.81
CA VAL A 328 36.65 -5.77 1.41
C VAL A 328 37.47 -4.72 2.15
N HIS A 329 37.60 -4.85 3.47
CA HIS A 329 38.63 -4.12 4.18
C HIS A 329 39.97 -4.59 3.60
N GLN A 330 40.52 -3.83 2.65
CA GLN A 330 41.94 -3.93 2.34
C GLN A 330 42.66 -3.49 3.61
N ASN A 331 43.19 -4.46 4.36
CA ASN A 331 44.29 -4.19 5.28
C ASN A 331 45.40 -3.53 4.45
N GLY A 332 45.85 -2.36 4.92
CA GLY A 332 46.66 -1.45 4.14
C GLY A 332 47.91 -2.10 3.55
N THR A 333 48.09 -1.88 2.26
CA THR A 333 49.40 -1.67 1.66
C THR A 333 49.33 -0.36 0.88
N CYS A 334 50.00 0.66 1.41
CA CYS A 334 50.35 1.83 0.62
C CYS A 334 51.23 1.38 -0.54
N GLN A 335 50.73 1.42 -1.78
CA GLN A 335 51.60 1.56 -2.94
C GLN A 335 51.67 3.04 -3.29
N GLN A 336 52.81 3.64 -2.98
CA GLN A 336 53.22 4.94 -3.45
C GLN A 336 53.36 4.93 -4.98
N ASN A 337 52.92 6.05 -5.56
CA ASN A 337 53.09 6.57 -6.93
C ASN A 337 54.21 5.97 -7.81
N GLY A 338 53.92 5.85 -9.11
CA GLY A 338 54.96 5.70 -10.13
C GLY A 338 54.46 5.67 -11.57
N ASN A 339 54.23 6.85 -12.14
CA ASN A 339 54.46 7.24 -13.54
C ASN A 339 53.75 6.54 -14.72
N TYR A 340 52.99 7.40 -15.41
CA TYR A 340 52.78 7.40 -16.86
C TYR A 340 54.04 6.98 -17.63
N LEU A 341 53.98 5.87 -18.37
CA LEU A 341 54.88 5.60 -19.48
C LEU A 341 54.12 4.98 -20.67
N HIS A 342 54.03 5.82 -21.69
CA HIS A 342 53.97 5.54 -23.12
C HIS A 342 53.77 4.08 -23.58
N LYS A 343 52.61 3.86 -24.21
CA LYS A 343 52.41 2.83 -25.22
C LYS A 343 53.22 3.22 -26.47
N LYS A 344 54.24 2.44 -26.84
CA LYS A 344 54.74 2.37 -28.23
C LYS A 344 54.94 0.90 -28.64
N SER A 345 54.37 0.63 -29.80
CA SER A 345 54.45 -0.56 -30.64
C SER A 345 55.87 -1.12 -30.82
N LYS A 346 56.00 -2.44 -30.75
CA LYS A 346 56.29 -3.32 -31.90
C LYS A 346 55.83 -4.73 -31.59
#